data_AF-A0A1C7W691-F1
#
_entry.id   AF-A0A1C7W691-F1
#
_cell.length_a   1.000
_cell.length_b   1.000
_cell.length_c   1.000
_cell.angle_alpha   90.00
_cell.angle_beta   90.00
_cell.angle_gamma   90.00
#
_symmetry.space_group_name_H-M   'P 1'
#
loop_
_entity.id
_entity.type
_entity.pdbx_description
1 polymer ?
#
loop_
_entity_poly.entity_id
_entity_poly.type
_entity_poly.pdbx_seq_one_letter_code
_entity_poly.pdbx_strand_id
1 'polypeptide(L)'
;MNVMSYDEIRSSFAYSSYAYCRNLLNLQKYGGNHSVCDTSDQAFAYESLEGSFVEPIECLMLELVTLIFMAGRCSDITEKFHKDIILKILSTNDLSEMLKNVTEDDKNEIVNDLRLLGLIDKPE
;
A
#
# COMPACT_ATOMS: atom_id res chain seq x y z
N MET A 1 -2.70 -2.43 21.37
CA MET A 1 -3.38 -2.67 20.09
C MET A 1 -2.66 -3.82 19.42
N ASN A 2 -3.38 -4.72 18.73
CA ASN A 2 -2.73 -5.77 17.94
C ASN A 2 -2.35 -5.16 16.60
N VAL A 3 -1.12 -5.37 16.15
CA VAL A 3 -0.65 -4.93 14.82
C VAL A 3 -1.49 -5.64 13.77
N MET A 4 -1.98 -4.91 12.77
CA MET A 4 -2.67 -5.53 11.63
C MET A 4 -1.70 -6.39 10.82
N SER A 5 -2.17 -7.56 10.39
CA SER A 5 -1.40 -8.43 9.51
C SER A 5 -1.20 -7.80 8.13
N TYR A 6 -0.17 -8.27 7.43
CA TYR A 6 0.10 -7.77 6.08
C TYR A 6 -1.05 -8.12 5.12
N ASP A 7 -1.64 -9.30 5.29
CA ASP A 7 -2.82 -9.73 4.53
C ASP A 7 -4.07 -8.87 4.79
N GLU A 8 -4.29 -8.41 6.04
CA GLU A 8 -5.42 -7.52 6.36
C GLU A 8 -5.27 -6.15 5.67
N ILE A 9 -4.06 -5.59 5.63
CA ILE A 9 -3.79 -4.32 4.94
C ILE A 9 -3.95 -4.50 3.43
N ARG A 10 -3.37 -5.56 2.86
CA ARG A 10 -3.54 -5.92 1.44
C ARG A 10 -5.01 -6.11 1.06
N SER A 11 -5.76 -6.81 1.89
CA SER A 11 -7.20 -7.05 1.69
C SER A 11 -8.01 -5.77 1.79
N SER A 12 -7.67 -4.88 2.73
CA SER A 12 -8.29 -3.56 2.88
C SER A 12 -8.06 -2.69 1.64
N PHE A 13 -6.82 -2.67 1.13
CA PHE A 13 -6.47 -1.96 -0.09
C PHE A 13 -7.23 -2.50 -1.31
N ALA A 14 -7.21 -3.81 -1.51
CA ALA A 14 -7.93 -4.47 -2.60
C ALA A 14 -9.44 -4.20 -2.54
N TYR A 15 -10.02 -4.23 -1.34
CA TYR A 15 -11.43 -3.91 -1.15
C TYR A 15 -11.74 -2.46 -1.51
N SER A 16 -10.92 -1.50 -1.08
CA SER A 16 -11.12 -0.07 -1.40
C SER A 16 -11.02 0.18 -2.91
N SER A 17 -10.04 -0.40 -3.60
CA SER A 17 -9.91 -0.34 -5.07
C SER A 17 -11.14 -0.94 -5.76
N TYR A 18 -11.57 -2.14 -5.33
CA TYR A 18 -12.76 -2.80 -5.87
C TYR A 18 -14.04 -1.97 -5.65
N ALA A 19 -14.23 -1.43 -4.44
CA ALA A 19 -15.39 -0.62 -4.10
C ALA A 19 -15.44 0.66 -4.94
N TYR A 20 -14.30 1.30 -5.18
CA TYR A 20 -14.19 2.45 -6.06
C TYR A 20 -14.59 2.13 -7.50
N CYS A 21 -14.05 1.05 -8.05
CA CYS A 21 -14.40 0.58 -9.40
C CYS A 21 -15.91 0.34 -9.54
N ARG A 22 -16.53 -0.31 -8.54
CA ARG A 22 -18.00 -0.51 -8.53
C ARG A 22 -18.76 0.80 -8.49
N ASN A 23 -18.30 1.79 -7.71
CA ASN A 23 -18.93 3.09 -7.65
C ASN A 23 -18.86 3.80 -9.00
N LEU A 24 -17.69 3.82 -9.65
CA LEU A 24 -17.54 4.39 -10.99
C LEU A 24 -18.48 3.74 -12.01
N LEU A 25 -18.60 2.40 -12.03
CA LEU A 25 -19.53 1.70 -12.91
C LEU A 25 -21.00 2.06 -12.63
N ASN A 26 -21.37 2.21 -11.36
CA ASN A 26 -22.71 2.65 -10.99
C ASN A 26 -23.00 4.08 -11.45
N LEU A 27 -22.04 5.00 -11.29
CA LEU A 27 -22.17 6.39 -11.76
C LEU A 27 -22.29 6.47 -13.27
N GLN A 28 -21.50 5.68 -14.01
CA GLN A 28 -21.61 5.59 -15.48
C GLN A 28 -22.98 5.10 -15.94
N LYS A 29 -23.56 4.13 -15.22
CA LYS A 29 -24.84 3.51 -15.60
C LYS A 29 -26.07 4.33 -15.18
N TYR A 30 -26.02 4.98 -14.02
CA TYR A 30 -27.20 5.59 -13.37
C TYR A 30 -27.05 7.07 -13.02
N GLY A 31 -25.84 7.63 -13.07
CA GLY A 31 -25.52 8.99 -12.59
C GLY A 31 -25.72 10.13 -13.61
N GLY A 32 -26.06 9.84 -14.87
CA GLY A 32 -26.12 10.87 -15.92
C GLY A 32 -24.74 11.33 -16.38
N ASN A 33 -24.64 12.52 -16.99
CA ASN A 33 -23.38 13.08 -17.52
C ASN A 33 -22.46 13.54 -16.36
N HIS A 34 -21.76 12.60 -15.73
CA HIS A 34 -20.67 12.90 -14.81
C HIS A 34 -19.34 12.65 -15.51
N SER A 35 -18.43 13.62 -15.40
CA SER A 35 -17.03 13.40 -15.75
C SER A 35 -16.53 12.23 -14.91
N VAL A 36 -16.05 11.17 -15.55
CA VAL A 36 -15.33 10.11 -14.84
C VAL A 36 -14.11 10.76 -14.21
N CYS A 37 -13.90 10.52 -12.92
CA CYS A 37 -12.75 11.02 -12.19
C CYS A 37 -11.49 10.34 -12.75
N ASP A 38 -10.44 11.13 -13.05
CA ASP A 38 -9.17 10.60 -13.58
C ASP A 38 -8.31 9.91 -12.50
N THR A 39 -8.78 9.85 -11.24
CA THR A 39 -8.11 9.15 -10.15
C THR A 39 -8.12 7.66 -10.40
N SER A 40 -6.95 7.01 -10.32
CA SER A 40 -6.87 5.56 -10.43
C SER A 40 -7.45 4.89 -9.18
N ASP A 41 -7.88 3.63 -9.32
CA ASP A 41 -8.39 2.85 -8.21
C ASP A 41 -7.34 2.63 -7.11
N GLN A 42 -6.04 2.54 -7.47
CA GLN A 42 -4.96 2.44 -6.50
C GLN A 42 -4.77 3.75 -5.73
N ALA A 43 -4.86 4.90 -6.41
CA ALA A 43 -4.76 6.20 -5.75
C ALA A 43 -5.91 6.41 -4.76
N PHE A 44 -7.14 6.09 -5.16
CA PHE A 44 -8.29 6.13 -4.26
C PHE A 44 -8.13 5.18 -3.07
N ALA A 45 -7.66 3.95 -3.30
CA ALA A 45 -7.45 2.97 -2.24
C ALA A 45 -6.41 3.44 -1.22
N TYR A 46 -5.29 4.01 -1.68
CA TYR A 46 -4.29 4.63 -0.82
C TYR A 46 -4.88 5.80 -0.02
N GLU A 47 -5.52 6.76 -0.68
CA GLU A 47 -6.15 7.93 -0.02
C GLU A 47 -7.20 7.53 1.03
N SER A 48 -7.91 6.41 0.80
CA SER A 48 -8.91 5.89 1.74
C SER A 48 -8.32 5.26 2.99
N LEU A 49 -7.06 4.83 2.94
CA LEU A 49 -6.35 4.14 4.03
C LEU A 49 -5.27 5.01 4.68
N GLU A 50 -4.78 6.04 3.99
CA GLU A 50 -3.78 6.97 4.49
C GLU A 50 -4.24 7.59 5.83
N GLY A 51 -3.36 7.56 6.83
CA GLY A 51 -3.65 8.04 8.19
C GLY A 51 -4.52 7.11 9.05
N SER A 52 -4.93 5.94 8.54
CA SER A 52 -5.69 4.94 9.33
C SER A 52 -4.79 4.09 10.23
N PHE A 53 -3.48 4.12 10.02
CA PHE A 53 -2.49 3.33 10.73
C PHE A 53 -1.60 4.20 11.61
N VAL A 54 -1.19 3.67 12.77
CA VAL A 54 -0.37 4.40 13.76
C VAL A 54 1.00 3.75 13.94
N GLU A 55 1.06 2.42 13.84
CA GLU A 55 2.32 1.70 14.01
C GLU A 55 3.20 1.84 12.76
N PRO A 56 4.51 2.13 12.89
CA PRO A 56 5.40 2.31 11.73
C PRO A 56 5.40 1.13 10.75
N ILE A 57 5.23 -0.10 11.26
CA ILE A 57 5.17 -1.31 10.45
C ILE A 57 3.91 -1.37 9.58
N GLU A 58 2.76 -0.91 10.08
CA GLU A 58 1.50 -0.87 9.34
C GLU A 58 1.56 0.21 8.24
N CYS A 59 2.14 1.37 8.55
CA CYS A 59 2.42 2.40 7.56
C CYS A 59 3.36 1.87 6.46
N LEU A 60 4.42 1.15 6.83
CA LEU A 60 5.33 0.51 5.87
C LEU A 60 4.58 -0.48 4.97
N MET A 61 3.76 -1.34 5.56
CA MET A 61 2.95 -2.31 4.83
C MET A 61 2.02 -1.63 3.81
N LEU A 62 1.36 -0.52 4.16
CA LEU A 62 0.52 0.23 3.23
C LEU A 62 1.30 0.73 2.01
N GLU A 63 2.48 1.32 2.22
CA GLU A 63 3.32 1.81 1.12
C GLU A 63 3.77 0.67 0.20
N LEU A 64 4.15 -0.47 0.77
CA LEU A 64 4.55 -1.67 0.01
C LEU A 64 3.39 -2.19 -0.83
N VAL A 65 2.22 -2.41 -0.22
CA VAL A 65 1.00 -2.86 -0.92
C VAL A 65 0.67 -1.91 -2.06
N THR A 66 0.74 -0.60 -1.81
CA THR A 66 0.45 0.42 -2.82
C THR A 66 1.36 0.28 -4.04
N LEU A 67 2.67 0.21 -3.84
CA LEU A 67 3.64 0.04 -4.93
C LEU A 67 3.48 -1.31 -5.66
N ILE A 68 3.20 -2.39 -4.93
CA ILE A 68 2.95 -3.71 -5.52
C ILE A 68 1.69 -3.70 -6.39
N PHE A 69 0.59 -3.08 -5.95
CA PHE A 69 -0.63 -2.94 -6.75
C PHE A 69 -0.43 -2.04 -7.97
N MET A 70 0.38 -0.98 -7.83
CA MET A 70 0.76 -0.12 -8.96
C MET A 70 1.60 -0.87 -9.98
N ALA A 71 2.52 -1.75 -9.55
CA ALA A 71 3.36 -2.59 -10.41
C ALA A 71 4.02 -1.83 -11.58
N GLY A 72 4.53 -0.63 -11.31
CA GLY A 72 5.16 0.24 -12.32
C GLY A 72 4.20 0.92 -13.31
N ARG A 73 2.87 0.86 -13.06
CA ARG A 73 1.84 1.53 -13.89
C ARG A 73 1.44 2.91 -13.36
N CYS A 74 2.27 3.50 -12.51
CA CYS A 74 2.10 4.87 -12.00
C CYS A 74 3.17 5.79 -12.60
N SER A 75 3.09 7.09 -12.32
CA SER A 75 4.12 8.03 -12.75
C SER A 75 5.39 7.89 -11.90
N ASP A 76 6.56 8.25 -12.45
CA ASP A 76 7.82 8.28 -11.70
C ASP A 76 7.73 9.14 -10.43
N ILE A 77 6.93 10.22 -10.46
CA ILE A 77 6.70 11.09 -9.31
C ILE A 77 5.93 10.34 -8.21
N THR A 78 4.90 9.59 -8.58
CA THR A 78 4.10 8.76 -7.66
C THR A 78 4.94 7.63 -7.07
N GLU A 79 5.70 6.92 -7.90
CA GLU A 79 6.58 5.85 -7.43
C GLU A 79 7.62 6.39 -6.43
N LYS A 80 8.25 7.52 -6.77
CA LYS A 80 9.21 8.20 -5.90
C LYS A 80 8.58 8.63 -4.57
N PHE A 81 7.35 9.14 -4.59
CA PHE A 81 6.65 9.56 -3.38
C PHE A 81 6.53 8.41 -2.36
N HIS A 82 6.00 7.26 -2.77
CA HIS A 82 5.85 6.10 -1.89
C HIS A 82 7.22 5.54 -1.44
N LYS A 83 8.20 5.46 -2.36
CA LYS A 83 9.56 5.03 -2.01
C LYS A 83 10.22 5.96 -0.98
N ASP A 84 10.06 7.27 -1.10
CA ASP A 84 10.60 8.24 -0.15
C ASP A 84 10.00 8.05 1.26
N ILE A 85 8.69 7.74 1.35
CA ILE A 85 8.03 7.42 2.62
C ILE A 85 8.59 6.14 3.22
N ILE A 86 8.72 5.07 2.43
CA ILE A 86 9.31 3.80 2.89
C ILE A 86 10.73 4.03 3.43
N LEU A 87 11.58 4.70 2.65
CA LEU A 87 12.96 5.01 3.07
C LEU A 87 12.99 5.84 4.34
N LYS A 88 12.07 6.80 4.50
CA LYS A 88 11.93 7.56 5.74
C LYS A 88 11.58 6.66 6.91
N ILE A 89 10.58 5.79 6.79
CA ILE A 89 10.18 4.85 7.86
C ILE A 89 11.36 3.95 8.25
N LEU A 90 12.06 3.38 7.27
CA LEU A 90 13.22 2.51 7.49
C LEU A 90 14.42 3.26 8.09
N SER A 91 14.57 4.56 7.82
CA SER A 91 15.65 5.37 8.40
C SER A 91 15.41 5.78 9.85
N THR A 92 14.14 5.87 10.28
CA THR A 92 13.78 6.30 11.64
C THR A 92 13.37 5.17 12.56
N ASN A 93 13.20 3.95 12.05
CA ASN A 93 12.78 2.77 12.80
C ASN A 93 13.63 1.56 12.41
N ASP A 94 14.03 0.75 13.39
CA ASP A 94 14.72 -0.51 13.11
C ASP A 94 13.74 -1.55 12.55
N LEU A 95 14.05 -2.11 11.37
CA LEU A 95 13.18 -3.08 10.69
C LEU A 95 13.00 -4.36 11.52
N SER A 96 14.06 -4.85 12.16
CA SER A 96 13.96 -6.06 12.99
C SER A 96 13.06 -5.85 14.20
N GLU A 97 13.12 -4.65 14.81
CA GLU A 97 12.23 -4.26 15.92
C GLU A 97 10.78 -4.15 15.46
N MET A 98 10.52 -3.49 14.32
CA MET A 98 9.17 -3.36 13.74
C MET A 98 8.52 -4.72 13.45
N LEU A 99 9.32 -5.70 13.03
CA LEU A 99 8.84 -7.04 12.70
C LEU A 99 8.62 -7.94 13.93
N LYS A 100 8.97 -7.54 15.17
CA LYS A 100 8.90 -8.44 16.35
C LYS A 100 7.52 -9.05 16.60
N ASN A 101 6.46 -8.26 16.39
CA ASN A 101 5.09 -8.65 16.67
C ASN A 101 4.31 -9.09 15.42
N VAL A 102 4.98 -9.17 14.27
CA VAL A 102 4.42 -9.64 13.00
C VAL A 102 4.57 -11.17 12.93
N THR A 103 3.66 -11.85 12.24
CA THR A 103 3.76 -13.31 12.03
C THR A 103 4.95 -13.65 11.11
N GLU A 104 5.54 -14.84 11.23
CA GLU A 104 6.68 -15.21 10.36
C GLU A 104 6.31 -15.22 8.87
N ASP A 105 5.08 -15.62 8.53
CA ASP A 105 4.61 -15.61 7.14
C ASP A 105 4.57 -14.17 6.60
N ASP A 106 3.97 -13.24 7.34
CA ASP A 106 3.94 -11.81 6.96
C ASP A 106 5.34 -11.21 6.90
N LYS A 107 6.24 -11.55 7.83
CA LYS A 107 7.64 -11.08 7.79
C LYS A 107 8.30 -11.47 6.48
N ASN A 108 8.14 -12.72 6.07
CA ASN A 108 8.72 -13.22 4.83
C ASN A 108 8.16 -12.47 3.61
N GLU A 109 6.85 -12.24 3.55
CA GLU A 109 6.23 -11.46 2.47
C GLU A 109 6.72 -10.02 2.43
N ILE A 110 6.72 -9.30 3.56
CA ILE A 110 7.19 -7.91 3.66
C ILE A 110 8.64 -7.77 3.22
N VAL A 111 9.52 -8.65 3.70
CA VAL A 111 10.94 -8.64 3.34
C VAL A 111 11.14 -8.95 1.86
N ASN A 112 10.35 -9.87 1.30
CA ASN A 112 10.40 -10.18 -0.13
C ASN A 112 9.93 -9.00 -0.99
N ASP A 113 8.88 -8.29 -0.60
CA ASP A 113 8.40 -7.11 -1.32
C ASP A 113 9.39 -5.95 -1.25
N LEU A 114 10.00 -5.71 -0.09
CA LEU A 114 11.10 -4.74 0.05
C LEU A 114 12.25 -5.04 -0.93
N ARG A 115 12.63 -6.32 -1.07
CA ARG A 115 13.66 -6.75 -2.03
C ARG A 115 13.20 -6.61 -3.47
N LEU A 116 11.96 -6.97 -3.77
CA LEU A 116 11.38 -6.88 -5.10
C LEU A 116 11.37 -5.42 -5.60
N LEU A 117 11.09 -4.48 -4.69
CA LEU A 117 11.11 -3.05 -4.96
C LEU A 117 12.52 -2.44 -4.94
N GLY A 118 13.56 -3.23 -4.63
CA GLY A 118 14.95 -2.79 -4.59
C GLY A 118 15.26 -1.85 -3.42
N LEU A 119 14.53 -1.96 -2.31
CA LEU A 119 14.65 -1.09 -1.13
C LEU A 119 15.59 -1.66 -0.06
N ILE A 120 15.86 -2.96 -0.12
CA ILE A 120 16.88 -3.65 0.69
C ILE A 120 17.62 -4.67 -0.17
N ASP A 121 18.81 -5.08 0.28
CA ASP A 121 19.62 -6.07 -0.41
C ASP A 121 18.97 -7.46 -0.40
N LYS A 122 19.26 -8.24 -1.45
CA LYS A 122 18.97 -9.67 -1.47
C LYS A 122 19.88 -10.37 -0.45
N PRO A 123 19.38 -11.40 0.25
CA PRO A 123 20.26 -12.19 1.11
C PRO A 123 21.28 -12.89 0.21
N GLU A 124 22.56 -12.82 0.60
CA GLU A 124 23.66 -13.54 -0.06
C GLU A 124 23.44 -15.07 -0.06
#